data_AF-A0A914BK91-F1
#
_entry.id   AF-A0A914BK91-F1
#
_cell.length_a   1.000
_cell.length_b   1.000
_cell.length_c   1.000
_cell.angle_alpha   90.00
_cell.angle_beta   90.00
_cell.angle_gamma   90.00
#
_symmetry.space_group_name_H-M   'P 1'
#
loop_
_entity.id
_entity.type
_entity.pdbx_description
1 polymer ?
#
loop_
_entity_poly.entity_id
_entity_poly.type
_entity_poly.pdbx_seq_one_letter_code
_entity_poly.pdbx_strand_id
1 'polypeptide(L)'
;MAVAGSALKRQQFTKSAFGIPLKSSTFSRIQPPVLHQVCYVTGGLAKLYQTIHDLNKDCAHDEESQYFTDEDGTFNPTKKVPLLAKRYSFIRILGKGCSATLIQAVDTFRPDCHHVAIKVLNQEYYTLGYQESNNIERLNHADPQDFSGTVRLLNTFSFDGHFCLVFELLHPKPLHHYFKRIPTGSKVRS
;
A
#
# COMPACT_ATOMS: atom_id res chain seq x y z
N MET A 1 -3.28 14.72 -67.41
CA MET A 1 -2.65 15.35 -66.22
C MET A 1 -3.79 15.74 -65.27
N ALA A 2 -3.73 15.64 -63.94
CA ALA A 2 -2.76 15.09 -62.97
C ALA A 2 -3.40 15.23 -61.55
N VAL A 3 -3.24 14.39 -60.52
CA VAL A 3 -2.68 13.02 -60.30
C VAL A 3 -3.61 12.31 -59.28
N ALA A 4 -3.70 10.97 -59.28
CA ALA A 4 -4.42 10.23 -58.25
C ALA A 4 -3.66 10.19 -56.91
N GLY A 5 -4.23 10.78 -55.86
CA GLY A 5 -3.65 10.79 -54.51
C GLY A 5 -3.78 9.42 -53.82
N SER A 6 -2.71 8.63 -53.83
CA SER A 6 -2.65 7.33 -53.15
C SER A 6 -2.57 7.51 -51.62
N ALA A 7 -3.63 7.12 -50.92
CA ALA A 7 -3.67 7.13 -49.46
C ALA A 7 -2.70 6.10 -48.86
N LEU A 8 -1.59 6.57 -48.28
CA LEU A 8 -0.65 5.75 -47.53
C LEU A 8 -1.33 5.12 -46.31
N LYS A 9 -1.58 3.80 -46.36
CA LYS A 9 -2.04 3.02 -45.21
C LYS A 9 -1.03 3.12 -44.08
N ARG A 10 -1.42 3.79 -43.00
CA ARG A 10 -0.67 3.90 -41.75
C ARG A 10 -0.51 2.49 -41.16
N GLN A 11 0.65 1.86 -41.33
CA GLN A 11 0.94 0.57 -40.70
C GLN A 11 0.92 0.74 -39.17
N GLN A 12 0.00 0.04 -38.51
CA GLN A 12 -0.01 -0.03 -37.05
C GLN A 12 1.15 -0.92 -36.60
N PHE A 13 2.21 -0.31 -36.07
CA PHE A 13 3.28 -1.03 -35.38
C PHE A 13 2.78 -1.50 -34.00
N THR A 14 2.06 -2.62 -33.95
CA THR A 14 1.51 -3.21 -32.72
C THR A 14 2.53 -4.08 -31.96
N LYS A 15 3.81 -3.71 -31.98
CA LYS A 15 4.88 -4.38 -31.24
C LYS A 15 5.63 -3.37 -30.38
N SER A 16 5.21 -3.26 -29.11
CA SER A 16 5.99 -2.56 -28.08
C SER A 16 7.33 -3.27 -27.92
N ALA A 17 8.42 -2.50 -27.82
CA ALA A 17 9.76 -3.03 -27.55
C ALA A 17 9.88 -3.72 -26.17
N PHE A 18 8.92 -3.48 -25.27
CA PHE A 18 8.92 -3.98 -23.89
C PHE A 18 8.13 -5.28 -23.68
N GLY A 19 7.63 -5.90 -24.75
CA GLY A 19 6.88 -7.16 -24.66
C GLY A 19 5.49 -7.01 -24.05
N ILE A 20 5.05 -8.00 -23.27
CA ILE A 20 3.77 -8.01 -22.56
C ILE A 20 4.01 -7.49 -21.13
N PRO A 21 3.12 -6.65 -20.56
CA PRO A 21 3.18 -6.22 -19.16
C PRO A 21 3.46 -7.36 -18.18
N LEU A 22 4.36 -7.13 -17.20
CA LEU A 22 4.76 -8.14 -16.22
C LEU A 22 3.60 -8.57 -15.30
N LYS A 23 2.58 -7.72 -15.16
CA LYS A 23 1.39 -7.96 -14.35
C LYS A 23 0.15 -7.55 -15.13
N SER A 24 -0.90 -8.37 -15.08
CA SER A 24 -2.26 -7.99 -15.50
C SER A 24 -2.97 -7.17 -14.41
N SER A 25 -2.23 -6.32 -13.69
CA SER A 25 -2.73 -5.55 -12.55
C SER A 25 -3.51 -4.35 -13.06
N THR A 26 -4.76 -4.55 -13.49
CA THR A 26 -5.70 -3.48 -13.88
C THR A 26 -6.23 -2.70 -12.67
N PHE A 27 -5.38 -2.55 -11.64
CA PHE A 27 -5.72 -1.95 -10.37
C PHE A 27 -5.75 -0.43 -10.51
N SER A 28 -6.87 0.08 -11.01
CA SER A 28 -7.14 1.51 -11.03
C SER A 28 -7.07 2.09 -9.62
N ARG A 29 -6.42 3.26 -9.50
CA ARG A 29 -6.54 4.14 -8.33
C ARG A 29 -7.98 4.65 -8.28
N ILE A 30 -8.81 4.00 -7.47
CA ILE A 30 -10.18 4.43 -7.20
C ILE A 30 -10.09 5.56 -6.18
N GLN A 31 -10.64 6.74 -6.52
CA GLN A 31 -10.75 7.84 -5.58
C GLN A 31 -11.54 7.37 -4.34
N PRO A 32 -10.99 7.51 -3.13
CA PRO A 32 -11.66 7.02 -1.93
C PRO A 32 -12.87 7.92 -1.58
N PRO A 33 -13.88 7.39 -0.88
CA PRO A 33 -15.07 8.17 -0.50
C PRO A 33 -14.70 9.33 0.45
N VAL A 34 -15.53 10.38 0.51
CA VAL A 34 -15.24 11.63 1.25
C VAL A 34 -14.88 11.39 2.72
N LEU A 35 -15.50 10.41 3.38
CA LEU A 35 -15.20 10.01 4.76
C LEU A 35 -13.73 9.56 4.97
N HIS A 36 -13.08 9.11 3.91
CA HIS A 36 -11.67 8.71 3.89
C HIS A 36 -10.74 9.89 3.54
N GLN A 37 -11.23 10.90 2.82
CA GLN A 37 -10.49 12.17 2.67
C GLN A 37 -10.27 12.82 4.03
N VAL A 38 -11.19 12.66 5.00
CA VAL A 38 -10.98 13.09 6.39
C VAL A 38 -9.67 12.52 6.94
N CYS A 39 -9.41 11.21 6.84
CA CYS A 39 -8.13 10.62 7.28
C CYS A 39 -6.89 11.14 6.55
N TYR A 40 -7.04 11.72 5.36
CA TYR A 40 -5.97 12.39 4.60
C TYR A 40 -5.71 13.83 5.11
N VAL A 41 -6.75 14.66 5.29
CA VAL A 41 -6.60 16.08 5.72
C VAL A 41 -6.53 16.28 7.24
N THR A 42 -7.17 15.42 8.04
CA THR A 42 -7.24 15.55 9.50
C THR A 42 -6.21 14.68 10.24
N GLY A 43 -5.17 14.22 9.54
CA GLY A 43 -4.16 13.27 10.05
C GLY A 43 -3.36 13.70 11.29
N GLY A 44 -3.47 14.98 11.71
CA GLY A 44 -3.03 15.46 13.04
C GLY A 44 -4.15 16.02 13.92
N LEU A 45 -5.28 16.42 13.33
CA LEU A 45 -6.44 16.96 14.06
C LEU A 45 -7.09 15.92 14.97
N ALA A 46 -7.13 14.65 14.58
CA ALA A 46 -7.66 13.59 15.44
C ALA A 46 -6.87 13.50 16.77
N LYS A 47 -5.54 13.54 16.71
CA LYS A 47 -4.67 13.53 17.89
C LYS A 47 -4.86 14.78 18.74
N LEU A 48 -4.99 15.96 18.12
CA LEU A 48 -5.26 17.23 18.80
C LEU A 48 -6.64 17.26 19.49
N TYR A 49 -7.70 16.78 18.82
CA TYR A 49 -9.03 16.66 19.44
C TYR A 49 -9.05 15.64 20.58
N GLN A 50 -8.30 14.54 20.46
CA GLN A 50 -8.18 13.54 21.53
C GLN A 50 -7.44 14.11 22.73
N THR A 51 -6.32 14.82 22.54
CA THR A 51 -5.65 15.56 23.61
C THR A 51 -6.55 16.61 24.26
N ILE A 52 -7.33 17.38 23.49
CA ILE A 52 -8.29 18.35 24.04
C ILE A 52 -9.42 17.64 24.79
N HIS A 53 -9.89 16.50 24.32
CA HIS A 53 -10.92 15.71 24.98
C HIS A 53 -10.42 15.14 26.31
N ASP A 54 -9.22 14.56 26.33
CA ASP A 54 -8.60 13.99 27.54
C ASP A 54 -8.24 15.08 28.57
N LEU A 55 -7.86 16.28 28.13
CA LEU A 55 -7.69 17.47 28.99
C LEU A 55 -9.01 17.99 29.60
N ASN A 56 -10.17 17.60 29.06
CA ASN A 56 -11.49 17.96 29.61
C ASN A 56 -12.17 16.79 30.36
N LYS A 57 -11.50 15.62 30.49
CA LYS A 57 -12.13 14.37 30.93
C LYS A 57 -12.05 14.11 32.44
N ASP A 58 -12.47 15.07 33.26
CA ASP A 58 -12.57 14.89 34.72
C ASP A 58 -13.73 13.97 35.14
N CYS A 59 -14.77 13.78 34.31
CA CYS A 59 -15.96 12.99 34.65
C CYS A 59 -16.66 12.35 33.42
N ALA A 60 -16.15 11.23 32.90
CA ALA A 60 -16.95 10.20 32.20
C ALA A 60 -16.08 8.97 31.83
N HIS A 61 -16.39 7.79 32.36
CA HIS A 61 -15.98 6.54 31.73
C HIS A 61 -16.86 6.29 30.51
N ASP A 62 -16.24 6.16 29.33
CA ASP A 62 -16.71 5.25 28.27
C ASP A 62 -15.59 5.02 27.24
N GLU A 63 -15.62 3.79 26.72
CA GLU A 63 -14.76 3.09 25.75
C GLU A 63 -13.23 3.32 25.79
N GLU A 64 -12.54 2.22 26.10
CA GLU A 64 -11.10 2.01 26.11
C GLU A 64 -10.41 2.55 24.84
N SER A 65 -9.61 3.61 24.98
CA SER A 65 -8.71 4.14 23.94
C SER A 65 -7.63 3.10 23.62
N GLN A 66 -8.00 2.06 22.88
CA GLN A 66 -7.15 0.91 22.59
C GLN A 66 -6.10 1.32 21.56
N TYR A 67 -4.97 1.83 22.04
CA TYR A 67 -3.81 2.19 21.22
C TYR A 67 -3.33 0.97 20.43
N PHE A 68 -3.11 1.16 19.13
CA PHE A 68 -2.55 0.12 18.24
C PHE A 68 -1.04 0.34 18.03
N THR A 69 -0.40 1.03 18.96
CA THR A 69 1.01 1.41 18.93
C THR A 69 1.71 0.84 20.18
N ASP A 70 2.77 0.06 19.99
CA ASP A 70 3.68 -0.38 21.06
C ASP A 70 4.52 0.80 21.58
N GLU A 71 5.17 0.66 22.75
CA GLU A 71 6.00 1.71 23.36
C GLU A 71 7.09 2.25 22.40
N ASP A 72 7.65 1.38 21.55
CA ASP A 72 8.64 1.71 20.51
C ASP A 72 8.05 2.44 19.28
N GLY A 73 6.79 2.89 19.30
CA GLY A 73 6.13 3.55 18.16
C GLY A 73 5.73 2.61 17.02
N THR A 74 5.81 1.29 17.23
CA THR A 74 5.53 0.25 16.21
C THR A 74 4.06 -0.17 16.22
N PHE A 75 3.46 -0.36 15.04
CA PHE A 75 2.06 -0.76 14.93
C PHE A 75 1.84 -2.22 15.37
N ASN A 76 0.92 -2.42 16.31
CA ASN A 76 0.57 -3.69 16.93
C ASN A 76 -0.93 -4.01 16.83
N PRO A 77 -1.35 -4.79 15.80
CA PRO A 77 -2.75 -5.13 15.61
C PRO A 77 -3.22 -6.18 16.63
N THR A 78 -4.15 -5.80 17.51
CA THR A 78 -4.83 -6.70 18.45
C THR A 78 -5.94 -7.52 17.76
N LYS A 79 -6.65 -8.39 18.50
CA LYS A 79 -7.75 -9.22 17.94
C LYS A 79 -8.97 -8.43 17.42
N LYS A 80 -9.07 -7.12 17.68
CA LYS A 80 -10.21 -6.27 17.32
C LYS A 80 -9.78 -4.94 16.66
N VAL A 81 -8.85 -4.98 15.71
CA VAL A 81 -8.50 -3.77 14.94
C VAL A 81 -9.75 -3.23 14.20
N PRO A 82 -10.13 -1.96 14.36
CA PRO A 82 -11.21 -1.35 13.59
C PRO A 82 -10.81 -1.21 12.11
N LEU A 83 -11.77 -0.87 11.24
CA LEU A 83 -11.48 -0.62 9.82
C LEU A 83 -10.47 0.53 9.68
N LEU A 84 -9.26 0.23 9.19
CA LEU A 84 -8.23 1.24 8.97
C LEU A 84 -8.72 2.22 7.91
N ALA A 85 -8.67 3.51 8.23
CA ALA A 85 -9.26 4.61 7.46
C ALA A 85 -10.71 4.32 6.97
N LYS A 86 -11.49 3.63 7.82
CA LYS A 86 -12.89 3.22 7.60
C LYS A 86 -13.13 2.44 6.30
N ARG A 87 -12.09 1.75 5.80
CA ARG A 87 -12.08 1.07 4.48
C ARG A 87 -11.36 -0.28 4.48
N TYR A 88 -10.31 -0.45 5.27
CA TYR A 88 -9.47 -1.64 5.19
C TYR A 88 -9.69 -2.54 6.43
N SER A 89 -10.22 -3.74 6.22
CA SER A 89 -10.37 -4.73 7.29
C SER A 89 -9.08 -5.53 7.44
N PHE A 90 -8.44 -5.48 8.61
CA PHE A 90 -7.23 -6.25 8.91
C PHE A 90 -7.50 -7.77 8.83
N ILE A 91 -6.54 -8.53 8.29
CA ILE A 91 -6.59 -10.00 8.23
C ILE A 91 -5.45 -10.62 9.04
N ARG A 92 -4.20 -10.25 8.72
CA ARG A 92 -2.99 -10.82 9.34
C ARG A 92 -1.77 -9.95 9.11
N ILE A 93 -0.74 -10.15 9.91
CA ILE A 93 0.60 -9.61 9.67
C ILE A 93 1.28 -10.42 8.56
N LEU A 94 1.91 -9.73 7.60
CA LEU A 94 2.77 -10.31 6.56
C LEU A 94 4.25 -10.31 6.99
N GLY A 95 4.67 -9.31 7.76
CA GLY A 95 5.97 -9.23 8.40
C GLY A 95 6.07 -8.04 9.35
N LYS A 96 6.94 -8.11 10.36
CA LYS A 96 7.35 -6.96 11.19
C LYS A 96 8.81 -6.63 10.87
N GLY A 97 9.16 -5.35 10.88
CA GLY A 97 10.53 -4.85 10.79
C GLY A 97 10.62 -3.45 11.41
N CYS A 98 11.83 -2.97 11.71
CA CYS A 98 12.02 -1.74 12.50
C CYS A 98 11.33 -0.51 11.89
N SER A 99 11.29 -0.40 10.56
CA SER A 99 10.67 0.73 9.87
C SER A 99 9.15 0.64 9.72
N ALA A 100 8.58 -0.57 9.72
CA ALA A 100 7.15 -0.78 9.47
C ALA A 100 6.66 -2.18 9.84
N THR A 101 5.38 -2.26 10.21
CA THR A 101 4.60 -3.49 10.19
C THR A 101 3.91 -3.62 8.83
N LEU A 102 4.15 -4.72 8.12
CA LEU A 102 3.42 -5.10 6.91
C LEU A 102 2.21 -5.96 7.29
N ILE A 103 1.02 -5.56 6.87
CA ILE A 103 -0.23 -6.29 7.08
C ILE A 103 -0.94 -6.62 5.77
N GLN A 104 -1.76 -7.67 5.79
CA GLN A 104 -2.73 -7.95 4.75
C GLN A 104 -4.11 -7.48 5.23
N ALA A 105 -4.84 -6.80 4.34
CA ALA A 105 -6.18 -6.31 4.61
C ALA A 105 -7.13 -6.56 3.42
N VAL A 106 -8.44 -6.49 3.67
CA VAL A 106 -9.49 -6.42 2.65
C VAL A 106 -9.90 -4.97 2.42
N ASP A 107 -9.89 -4.50 1.17
CA ASP A 107 -10.51 -3.24 0.74
C ASP A 107 -12.03 -3.42 0.63
N THR A 108 -12.76 -3.05 1.69
CA THR A 108 -14.23 -3.25 1.77
C THR A 108 -15.02 -2.27 0.91
N PHE A 109 -14.36 -1.29 0.29
CA PHE A 109 -15.00 -0.34 -0.62
C PHE A 109 -15.07 -0.86 -2.07
N ARG A 110 -14.27 -1.88 -2.43
CA ARG A 110 -14.37 -2.54 -3.74
C ARG A 110 -15.38 -3.68 -3.66
N PRO A 111 -16.26 -3.87 -4.67
CA PRO A 111 -17.31 -4.90 -4.65
C PRO A 111 -16.75 -6.33 -4.50
N ASP A 112 -15.54 -6.57 -5.01
CA ASP A 112 -14.89 -7.89 -4.95
C ASP A 112 -14.14 -8.17 -3.63
N CYS A 113 -14.23 -7.27 -2.63
CA CYS A 113 -13.50 -7.38 -1.35
C CYS A 113 -12.00 -7.67 -1.57
N HIS A 114 -11.36 -6.88 -2.42
CA HIS A 114 -10.00 -7.15 -2.87
C HIS A 114 -8.97 -7.09 -1.74
N HIS A 115 -8.01 -8.01 -1.79
CA HIS A 115 -6.92 -8.08 -0.84
C HIS A 115 -5.79 -7.10 -1.19
N VAL A 116 -5.31 -6.37 -0.19
CA VAL A 116 -4.22 -5.40 -0.29
C VAL A 116 -3.13 -5.69 0.73
N ALA A 117 -1.90 -5.25 0.44
CA ALA A 117 -0.84 -5.15 1.43
C ALA A 117 -0.78 -3.71 1.96
N ILE A 118 -0.72 -3.52 3.28
CA ILE A 118 -0.56 -2.18 3.88
C ILE A 118 0.75 -2.15 4.66
N LYS A 119 1.60 -1.17 4.35
CA LYS A 119 2.81 -0.85 5.10
C LYS A 119 2.46 0.25 6.10
N VAL A 120 2.39 -0.13 7.38
CA VAL A 120 2.15 0.79 8.49
C VAL A 120 3.51 1.17 9.08
N LEU A 121 3.98 2.39 8.82
CA LEU A 121 5.29 2.87 9.27
C LEU A 121 5.30 3.01 10.80
N ASN A 122 6.46 2.84 11.43
CA ASN A 122 6.65 3.34 12.80
C ASN A 122 6.34 4.85 12.84
N GLN A 123 5.71 5.33 13.92
CA GLN A 123 5.36 6.75 14.07
C GLN A 123 6.57 7.69 13.84
N GLU A 124 7.78 7.28 14.23
CA GLU A 124 9.01 8.07 14.01
C GLU A 124 9.34 8.32 12.52
N TYR A 125 8.90 7.43 11.63
CA TYR A 125 9.19 7.49 10.19
C TYR A 125 8.06 8.09 9.35
N TYR A 126 7.09 8.80 9.95
CA TYR A 126 5.96 9.40 9.22
C TYR A 126 6.39 10.22 7.99
N THR A 127 7.34 11.14 8.17
CA THR A 127 7.85 12.02 7.09
C THR A 127 8.61 11.24 6.01
N LEU A 128 9.34 10.18 6.39
CA LEU A 128 10.00 9.29 5.43
C LEU A 128 8.98 8.46 4.63
N GLY A 129 7.89 8.01 5.26
CA GLY A 129 6.78 7.34 4.59
C GLY A 129 6.13 8.22 3.52
N TYR A 130 5.96 9.52 3.80
CA TYR A 130 5.46 10.48 2.81
C TYR A 130 6.42 10.67 1.62
N GLN A 131 7.73 10.74 1.88
CA GLN A 131 8.75 10.77 0.82
C GLN A 131 8.75 9.47 0.00
N GLU A 132 8.62 8.31 0.64
CA GLU A 132 8.48 7.00 0.00
C GLU A 132 7.26 6.97 -0.92
N SER A 133 6.08 7.43 -0.46
CA SER A 133 4.89 7.47 -1.31
C SER A 133 5.10 8.35 -2.55
N ASN A 134 5.67 9.55 -2.39
CA ASN A 134 5.94 10.46 -3.52
C ASN A 134 6.89 9.83 -4.56
N ASN A 135 7.87 9.05 -4.12
CA ASN A 135 8.79 8.35 -5.02
C ASN A 135 8.11 7.20 -5.75
N ILE A 136 7.31 6.37 -5.06
CA ILE A 136 6.57 5.28 -5.71
C ILE A 136 5.49 5.82 -6.66
N GLU A 137 4.79 6.91 -6.32
CA GLU A 137 3.83 7.56 -7.22
C GLU A 137 4.48 8.01 -8.54
N ARG A 138 5.66 8.65 -8.46
CA ARG A 138 6.42 9.06 -9.66
C ARG A 138 6.82 7.87 -10.52
N LEU A 139 7.31 6.79 -9.92
CA LEU A 139 7.64 5.55 -10.65
C LEU A 139 6.40 4.92 -11.28
N ASN A 140 5.28 4.87 -10.55
CA ASN A 140 4.02 4.33 -11.06
C ASN A 140 3.44 5.17 -12.22
N HIS A 141 3.61 6.49 -12.18
CA HIS A 141 3.19 7.40 -13.27
C HIS A 141 4.14 7.34 -14.47
N ALA A 142 5.44 7.10 -14.26
CA ALA A 142 6.41 6.93 -15.34
C ALA A 142 6.22 5.59 -16.10
N ASP A 143 5.73 4.55 -15.40
CA ASP A 143 5.43 3.24 -15.96
C ASP A 143 3.94 2.88 -15.77
N PRO A 144 3.02 3.43 -16.57
CA PRO A 144 1.61 3.07 -16.51
C PRO A 144 1.31 1.67 -17.08
N GLN A 145 2.29 1.03 -17.75
CA GLN A 145 2.10 -0.25 -18.45
C GLN A 145 2.68 -1.47 -17.71
N ASP A 146 3.34 -1.28 -16.57
CA ASP A 146 3.90 -2.34 -15.69
C ASP A 146 5.02 -3.17 -16.37
N PHE A 147 5.95 -2.46 -17.00
CA PHE A 147 7.15 -3.06 -17.59
C PHE A 147 8.34 -3.07 -16.63
N SER A 148 8.36 -2.22 -15.61
CA SER A 148 9.42 -2.15 -14.61
C SER A 148 9.28 -3.18 -13.48
N GLY A 149 8.08 -3.73 -13.29
CA GLY A 149 7.75 -4.61 -12.15
C GLY A 149 7.61 -3.87 -10.82
N THR A 150 7.73 -2.54 -10.79
CA THR A 150 7.56 -1.70 -9.60
C THR A 150 6.21 -1.99 -8.92
N VAL A 151 6.19 -2.06 -7.58
CA VAL A 151 4.93 -2.27 -6.83
C VAL A 151 3.94 -1.13 -7.08
N ARG A 152 2.66 -1.46 -7.21
CA ARG A 152 1.58 -0.46 -7.38
C ARG A 152 1.11 0.11 -6.05
N LEU A 153 1.30 1.41 -5.85
CA LEU A 153 0.75 2.19 -4.73
C LEU A 153 -0.68 2.62 -5.06
N LEU A 154 -1.62 2.03 -4.35
CA LEU A 154 -3.05 2.19 -4.58
C LEU A 154 -3.60 3.43 -3.86
N ASN A 155 -3.13 3.68 -2.64
CA ASN A 155 -3.67 4.67 -1.70
C ASN A 155 -2.65 4.92 -0.56
N THR A 156 -2.81 6.01 0.16
CA THR A 156 -2.12 6.29 1.45
C THR A 156 -3.15 6.72 2.48
N PHE A 157 -2.82 6.75 3.77
CA PHE A 157 -3.65 7.36 4.82
C PHE A 157 -2.86 7.47 6.13
N SER A 158 -3.42 8.15 7.13
CA SER A 158 -2.89 8.15 8.50
C SER A 158 -3.84 7.40 9.44
N PHE A 159 -3.29 6.60 10.35
CA PHE A 159 -4.04 5.82 11.36
C PHE A 159 -3.22 5.75 12.65
N ASP A 160 -3.80 6.17 13.78
CA ASP A 160 -3.14 6.19 15.10
C ASP A 160 -1.71 6.76 15.06
N GLY A 161 -1.53 7.91 14.42
CA GLY A 161 -0.22 8.57 14.23
C GLY A 161 0.72 7.90 13.22
N HIS A 162 0.43 6.71 12.71
CA HIS A 162 1.21 6.02 11.69
C HIS A 162 0.87 6.49 10.27
N PHE A 163 1.89 6.68 9.42
CA PHE A 163 1.69 6.82 7.98
C PHE A 163 1.53 5.44 7.34
N CYS A 164 0.50 5.26 6.53
CA CYS A 164 0.14 3.98 5.91
C CYS A 164 0.20 4.08 4.38
N LEU A 165 0.91 3.14 3.74
CA LEU A 165 0.93 2.97 2.28
C LEU A 165 0.20 1.69 1.90
N VAL A 166 -0.75 1.77 0.96
CA VAL A 166 -1.56 0.64 0.49
C VAL A 166 -1.08 0.20 -0.88
N PHE A 167 -0.68 -1.05 -0.99
CA PHE A 167 -0.13 -1.66 -2.21
C PHE A 167 -0.99 -2.81 -2.71
N GLU A 168 -0.78 -3.18 -3.97
CA GLU A 168 -1.20 -4.49 -4.48
C GLU A 168 -0.63 -5.64 -3.61
N LEU A 169 -1.41 -6.68 -3.35
CA LEU A 169 -0.94 -7.83 -2.59
C LEU A 169 -0.10 -8.75 -3.49
N LEU A 170 1.22 -8.74 -3.29
CA LEU A 170 2.16 -9.67 -3.94
C LEU A 170 2.29 -10.98 -3.16
N HIS A 171 2.97 -11.98 -3.76
CA HIS A 171 3.20 -13.26 -3.09
C HIS A 171 4.07 -13.05 -1.82
N PRO A 172 3.62 -13.48 -0.62
CA PRO A 172 4.22 -13.03 0.64
C PRO A 172 5.55 -13.71 1.01
N LYS A 173 6.05 -14.64 0.18
CA LYS A 173 7.33 -15.32 0.42
C LYS A 173 8.47 -14.47 -0.16
N PRO A 174 9.43 -13.99 0.65
CA PRO A 174 10.60 -13.28 0.15
C PRO A 174 11.39 -14.12 -0.86
N LEU A 175 12.00 -13.46 -1.85
CA LEU A 175 12.75 -14.13 -2.91
C LEU A 175 13.86 -15.04 -2.38
N HIS A 176 14.50 -14.68 -1.26
CA HIS A 176 15.56 -15.49 -0.66
C HIS A 176 15.11 -16.89 -0.19
N HIS A 177 13.80 -17.13 0.02
CA HIS A 177 13.26 -18.46 0.30
C HIS A 177 13.26 -19.38 -0.93
N TYR A 178 13.27 -18.83 -2.15
CA TYR A 178 13.37 -19.62 -3.38
C TYR A 178 14.81 -20.08 -3.63
N PHE A 179 15.81 -19.22 -3.38
CA PHE A 179 17.22 -19.59 -3.52
C PHE A 179 17.66 -20.71 -2.56
N LYS A 180 17.10 -20.77 -1.34
CA LYS A 180 17.29 -21.89 -0.39
C LYS A 180 16.80 -23.26 -0.90
N ARG A 181 16.02 -23.31 -1.99
CA ARG A 181 15.48 -24.53 -2.58
C ARG A 181 16.21 -24.98 -3.84
N ILE A 182 17.15 -24.19 -4.36
CA ILE A 182 18.01 -24.62 -5.46
C ILE A 182 18.98 -25.65 -4.86
N PRO A 183 19.04 -26.91 -5.36
CA PRO A 183 20.02 -27.86 -4.90
C PRO A 183 21.42 -27.34 -5.25
N THR A 184 22.15 -26.88 -4.24
CA THR A 184 23.59 -26.64 -4.38
C THR A 184 24.23 -27.98 -4.73
N GLY A 185 24.78 -28.08 -5.95
CA GLY A 185 25.22 -29.35 -6.54
C GLY A 185 26.01 -30.19 -5.54
N SER A 186 25.57 -31.43 -5.35
CA SER A 186 26.23 -32.41 -4.50
C SER A 186 27.70 -32.51 -4.89
N LYS A 187 28.60 -32.23 -3.94
CA LYS A 187 30.03 -32.50 -4.10
C LYS A 187 30.19 -33.97 -4.51
N VAL A 188 30.65 -34.21 -5.72
CA VAL A 188 31.17 -35.52 -6.13
C VAL A 188 32.34 -35.81 -5.20
N ARG A 189 32.18 -36.80 -4.32
CA ARG A 189 33.30 -37.35 -3.56
C ARG A 189 34.11 -38.20 -4.54
N SER A 190 35.28 -37.67 -4.92
CA SER A 190 36.43 -38.43 -5.42
C SER A 190 36.98 -39.32 -4.30
#